data_AF-A0A3D5KHB4-F1
#
_entry.id   AF-A0A3D5KHB4-F1
#
_cell.length_a   1.000
_cell.length_b   1.000
_cell.length_c   1.000
_cell.angle_alpha   90.00
_cell.angle_beta   90.00
_cell.angle_gamma   90.00
#
_symmetry.space_group_name_H-M   'P 1'
#
loop_
_entity.id
_entity.type
_entity.pdbx_description
1 polymer ?
#
loop_
_entity_poly.entity_id
_entity_poly.type
_entity_poly.pdbx_seq_one_letter_code
_entity_poly.pdbx_strand_id
1 'polypeptide(L)'
;MDNRIENYCQETESINKVLDFYKKEFLDNYEFLEVEERKPVSKAMPYCYRIWYYSALISDTSLSPANFINMQIKEKFNEDLVVVPIARPVYTRKKLKDFQQDFVIFTVEDHPVLKDLEYFLDNCRPDIGVDASGLLLDEEREAIIDSLTFKEIFYVTFLTNTAYELGLLKKMPSIGVHRATAVTSNMEVFFNLTKREQLKRLVEAVISIASKQMCDLFPLDRSSFSVSSLRNMIKDAVDLNEYLNNIMEKYNIIVDMDELEKIDLENLDDIEIDNLPQESMMALAIRMELAFAMDAYIATPLGYYLQLLQPIYINTYDAATHFYELYQAEHSKVPLIKLFFMMPNGLDLTDLGENIILDGKKAKNKFQALKTKIDFKQTFEDIYEYQTSIVVDDWFDIVEEPEIDIATAYFNGKAARKVNSKDELNIPAADNEEVVTNRNRTYIFKIKNTAHKRKYITIEVKGSQTMSQICDIVKNSYKLEDGHLYSFFMNNKPFDREYEIPCLEEIDSDIRAVDVKLYDLRLIIGQKFLLIYNFDKKITFEIDFLGTEALEKGANYPRIVENRK
;
A
#
# COMPACT_ATOMS: atom_id res chain seq x y z
N MET A 1 -23.98 -26.88 6.08
CA MET A 1 -22.70 -27.10 6.80
C MET A 1 -22.04 -25.75 7.07
N ASP A 2 -22.31 -24.77 6.22
CA ASP A 2 -21.66 -23.45 6.15
C ASP A 2 -21.87 -22.58 7.39
N ASN A 3 -23.10 -22.50 7.92
CA ASN A 3 -23.38 -21.61 9.06
C ASN A 3 -22.51 -21.87 10.29
N ARG A 4 -22.05 -23.11 10.56
CA ARG A 4 -21.22 -23.36 11.76
C ARG A 4 -19.78 -22.85 11.60
N ILE A 5 -19.23 -22.93 10.38
CA ILE A 5 -17.86 -22.50 10.10
C ILE A 5 -17.84 -20.98 10.00
N GLU A 6 -18.83 -20.41 9.31
CA GLU A 6 -19.02 -18.97 9.24
C GLU A 6 -19.24 -18.37 10.64
N ASN A 7 -20.15 -18.93 11.45
CA ASN A 7 -20.34 -18.48 12.84
C ASN A 7 -19.05 -18.60 13.65
N TYR A 8 -18.28 -19.69 13.50
CA TYR A 8 -17.00 -19.81 14.18
C TYR A 8 -16.03 -18.70 13.78
N CYS A 9 -15.93 -18.37 12.49
CA CYS A 9 -15.08 -17.29 12.02
C CYS A 9 -15.52 -15.94 12.59
N GLN A 10 -16.83 -15.68 12.61
CA GLN A 10 -17.42 -14.45 13.15
C GLN A 10 -17.28 -14.32 14.68
N GLU A 11 -17.28 -15.43 15.42
CA GLU A 11 -17.18 -15.43 16.88
C GLU A 11 -15.74 -15.53 17.40
N THR A 12 -14.78 -15.92 16.56
CA THR A 12 -13.39 -16.12 16.96
C THR A 12 -12.63 -14.79 17.00
N GLU A 13 -12.28 -14.36 18.21
CA GLU A 13 -11.61 -13.08 18.47
C GLU A 13 -10.30 -12.90 17.68
N SER A 14 -9.43 -13.90 17.65
CA SER A 14 -8.15 -13.87 16.92
C SER A 14 -8.34 -13.67 15.42
N ILE A 15 -9.34 -14.33 14.81
CA ILE A 15 -9.66 -14.18 13.39
C ILE A 15 -10.12 -12.74 13.11
N ASN A 16 -11.07 -12.23 13.89
CA ASN A 16 -11.60 -10.88 13.70
C ASN A 16 -10.52 -9.81 13.89
N LYS A 17 -9.70 -9.92 14.94
CA LYS A 17 -8.65 -8.93 15.21
C LYS A 17 -7.55 -8.93 14.15
N VAL A 18 -7.18 -10.08 13.58
CA VAL A 18 -6.25 -10.10 12.43
C VAL A 18 -6.85 -9.39 11.23
N LEU A 19 -8.15 -9.57 10.95
CA LEU A 19 -8.83 -8.87 9.86
C LEU A 19 -8.99 -7.35 10.12
N ASP A 20 -8.99 -6.92 11.37
CA ASP A 20 -9.04 -5.51 11.74
C ASP A 20 -7.73 -4.76 11.42
N PHE A 21 -6.58 -5.45 11.31
CA PHE A 21 -5.33 -4.83 10.85
C PHE A 21 -5.50 -4.22 9.46
N TYR A 22 -6.05 -4.98 8.51
CA TYR A 22 -6.34 -4.46 7.16
C TYR A 22 -7.22 -3.22 7.22
N LYS A 23 -8.32 -3.27 8.00
CA LYS A 23 -9.27 -2.16 8.07
C LYS A 23 -8.58 -0.90 8.56
N LYS A 24 -7.84 -1.02 9.67
CA LYS A 24 -7.12 0.11 10.27
C LYS A 24 -6.11 0.66 9.27
N GLU A 25 -5.21 -0.18 8.76
CA GLU A 25 -4.14 0.23 7.86
C GLU A 25 -4.68 0.87 6.58
N PHE A 26 -5.68 0.25 5.94
CA PHE A 26 -6.29 0.78 4.72
C PHE A 26 -7.02 2.10 4.99
N LEU A 27 -7.88 2.17 6.01
CA LEU A 27 -8.71 3.35 6.26
C LEU A 27 -7.90 4.54 6.76
N ASP A 28 -6.92 4.31 7.64
CA ASP A 28 -6.04 5.34 8.17
C ASP A 28 -5.30 5.99 6.99
N ASN A 29 -4.69 5.20 6.09
CA ASN A 29 -4.02 5.72 4.90
C ASN A 29 -4.98 6.35 3.87
N TYR A 30 -6.14 5.74 3.64
CA TYR A 30 -7.12 6.22 2.65
C TYR A 30 -7.75 7.57 3.03
N GLU A 31 -7.88 7.85 4.33
CA GLU A 31 -8.43 9.13 4.80
C GLU A 31 -7.52 10.31 4.44
N PHE A 32 -6.19 10.11 4.40
CA PHE A 32 -5.23 11.16 4.05
C PHE A 32 -5.18 11.49 2.56
N LEU A 33 -5.66 10.60 1.69
CA LEU A 33 -5.66 10.82 0.25
C LEU A 33 -6.60 11.96 -0.17
N GLU A 34 -6.14 12.78 -1.11
CA GLU A 34 -6.95 13.76 -1.84
C GLU A 34 -7.85 13.06 -2.88
N VAL A 35 -8.80 13.80 -3.47
CA VAL A 35 -9.84 13.21 -4.35
C VAL A 35 -9.24 12.50 -5.58
N GLU A 36 -8.16 13.05 -6.16
CA GLU A 36 -7.50 12.50 -7.35
C GLU A 36 -6.74 11.21 -7.02
N GLU A 37 -6.11 11.15 -5.86
CA GLU A 37 -5.35 9.99 -5.34
C GLU A 37 -6.28 8.84 -4.93
N ARG A 38 -7.47 9.14 -4.40
CA ARG A 38 -8.46 8.12 -4.03
C ARG A 38 -8.97 7.32 -5.22
N LYS A 39 -8.97 7.87 -6.43
CA LYS A 39 -9.56 7.22 -7.61
C LYS A 39 -8.86 5.91 -7.98
N PRO A 40 -7.53 5.86 -8.22
CA PRO A 40 -6.83 4.60 -8.49
C PRO A 40 -6.92 3.62 -7.32
N VAL A 41 -6.79 4.10 -6.07
CA VAL A 41 -6.89 3.25 -4.87
C VAL A 41 -8.28 2.62 -4.72
N SER A 42 -9.35 3.36 -5.00
CA SER A 42 -10.72 2.82 -4.93
C SER A 42 -10.97 1.72 -5.97
N LYS A 43 -10.35 1.82 -7.15
CA LYS A 43 -10.40 0.75 -8.17
C LYS A 43 -9.56 -0.46 -7.77
N ALA A 44 -8.49 -0.24 -7.00
CA ALA A 44 -7.52 -1.26 -6.61
C ALA A 44 -7.94 -2.08 -5.37
N MET A 45 -8.93 -1.61 -4.63
CA MET A 45 -9.28 -2.07 -3.29
C MET A 45 -9.39 -3.61 -3.12
N PRO A 46 -10.09 -4.37 -3.99
CA PRO A 46 -10.07 -5.84 -3.93
C PRO A 46 -8.68 -6.46 -4.04
N TYR A 47 -7.80 -5.90 -4.89
CA TYR A 47 -6.44 -6.38 -5.11
C TYR A 47 -5.52 -6.01 -3.95
N CYS A 48 -5.66 -4.80 -3.39
CA CYS A 48 -4.97 -4.41 -2.15
C CYS A 48 -5.29 -5.41 -1.02
N TYR A 49 -6.57 -5.77 -0.87
CA TYR A 49 -6.96 -6.77 0.11
C TYR A 49 -6.38 -8.15 -0.18
N ARG A 50 -6.39 -8.61 -1.44
CA ARG A 50 -5.79 -9.89 -1.83
C ARG A 50 -4.30 -9.93 -1.49
N ILE A 51 -3.55 -8.89 -1.84
CA ILE A 51 -2.11 -8.81 -1.56
C ILE A 51 -1.88 -8.86 -0.05
N TRP A 52 -2.54 -7.98 0.72
CA TRP A 52 -2.49 -7.98 2.19
C TRP A 52 -2.83 -9.34 2.81
N TYR A 53 -3.87 -10.02 2.32
CA TYR A 53 -4.36 -11.28 2.87
C TYR A 53 -3.33 -12.41 2.78
N TYR A 54 -2.41 -12.33 1.80
CA TYR A 54 -1.32 -13.27 1.62
C TYR A 54 0.03 -12.72 2.10
N SER A 55 0.13 -11.42 2.40
CA SER A 55 1.29 -10.78 3.05
C SER A 55 1.58 -11.36 4.42
N ALA A 56 2.85 -11.28 4.83
CA ALA A 56 3.25 -11.72 6.14
C ALA A 56 2.66 -10.79 7.22
N LEU A 57 2.22 -11.36 8.33
CA LEU A 57 1.84 -10.61 9.54
C LEU A 57 3.06 -10.18 10.34
N ILE A 58 4.20 -10.86 10.14
CA ILE A 58 5.51 -10.54 10.69
C ILE A 58 6.52 -10.67 9.55
N SER A 59 7.34 -9.64 9.30
CA SER A 59 8.29 -9.66 8.19
C SER A 59 9.27 -10.83 8.29
N ASP A 60 9.73 -11.32 7.13
CA ASP A 60 10.59 -12.50 6.97
C ASP A 60 9.99 -13.81 7.48
N THR A 61 8.65 -13.86 7.62
CA THR A 61 7.93 -15.09 7.97
C THR A 61 6.93 -15.47 6.89
N SER A 62 6.51 -16.74 6.89
CA SER A 62 5.41 -17.22 6.04
C SER A 62 4.04 -17.15 6.73
N LEU A 63 3.93 -16.47 7.88
CA LEU A 63 2.69 -16.38 8.64
C LEU A 63 1.81 -15.26 8.10
N SER A 64 0.91 -15.59 7.18
CA SER A 64 -0.06 -14.63 6.60
C SER A 64 -1.44 -14.72 7.26
N PRO A 65 -2.34 -13.73 7.07
CA PRO A 65 -3.75 -13.85 7.48
C PRO A 65 -4.40 -15.13 6.94
N ALA A 66 -4.15 -15.45 5.67
CA ALA A 66 -4.69 -16.65 5.03
C ALA A 66 -4.29 -17.94 5.74
N ASN A 67 -3.00 -18.08 6.06
CA ASN A 67 -2.47 -19.24 6.77
C ASN A 67 -2.99 -19.28 8.22
N PHE A 68 -2.89 -18.16 8.94
CA PHE A 68 -3.31 -18.05 10.35
C PHE A 68 -4.79 -18.42 10.56
N ILE A 69 -5.67 -17.96 9.67
CA ILE A 69 -7.11 -18.25 9.74
C ILE A 69 -7.38 -19.72 9.40
N ASN A 70 -6.81 -20.23 8.31
CA ASN A 70 -7.09 -21.60 7.86
C ASN A 70 -6.48 -22.68 8.77
N MET A 71 -5.38 -22.39 9.47
CA MET A 71 -4.85 -23.28 10.51
C MET A 71 -5.82 -23.44 11.69
N GLN A 72 -6.45 -22.36 12.15
CA GLN A 72 -7.46 -22.41 13.23
C GLN A 72 -8.66 -23.25 12.83
N ILE A 73 -9.13 -23.03 11.60
CA ILE A 73 -10.27 -23.78 11.04
C ILE A 73 -9.92 -25.26 10.89
N LYS A 74 -8.71 -25.58 10.41
CA LYS A 74 -8.24 -26.97 10.31
C LYS A 74 -8.15 -27.62 11.68
N GLU A 75 -7.61 -26.93 12.69
CA GLU A 75 -7.55 -27.47 14.05
C GLU A 75 -8.96 -27.71 14.62
N LYS A 76 -9.91 -26.82 14.35
CA LYS A 76 -11.26 -26.90 14.91
C LYS A 76 -12.14 -27.97 14.24
N PHE A 77 -12.11 -28.04 12.91
CA PHE A 77 -13.05 -28.85 12.13
C PHE A 77 -12.40 -30.08 11.49
N ASN A 78 -11.08 -30.03 11.23
CA ASN A 78 -10.33 -31.09 10.55
C ASN A 78 -10.97 -31.58 9.24
N GLU A 79 -11.46 -30.63 8.44
CA GLU A 79 -12.11 -30.87 7.15
C GLU A 79 -11.23 -30.40 5.99
N ASP A 80 -11.44 -30.96 4.81
CA ASP A 80 -10.73 -30.58 3.59
C ASP A 80 -11.44 -29.40 2.92
N LEU A 81 -11.21 -28.22 3.50
CA LEU A 81 -11.81 -26.97 3.08
C LEU A 81 -10.83 -25.81 3.26
N VAL A 82 -11.10 -24.71 2.55
CA VAL A 82 -10.39 -23.43 2.71
C VAL A 82 -11.44 -22.34 2.92
N VAL A 83 -11.19 -21.42 3.83
CA VAL A 83 -12.04 -20.25 4.05
C VAL A 83 -11.30 -18.99 3.64
N VAL A 84 -12.00 -18.14 2.91
CA VAL A 84 -11.50 -16.85 2.42
C VAL A 84 -12.44 -15.76 2.94
N PRO A 85 -12.02 -14.95 3.92
CA PRO A 85 -12.71 -13.72 4.27
C PRO A 85 -12.56 -12.72 3.11
N ILE A 86 -13.65 -12.11 2.67
CA ILE A 86 -13.67 -11.08 1.64
C ILE A 86 -14.10 -9.76 2.28
N ALA A 87 -13.23 -8.75 2.17
CA ALA A 87 -13.53 -7.40 2.63
C ALA A 87 -14.51 -6.70 1.68
N ARG A 88 -15.71 -6.39 2.18
CA ARG A 88 -16.75 -5.63 1.49
C ARG A 88 -16.78 -4.19 1.97
N PRO A 89 -16.55 -3.19 1.10
CA PRO A 89 -16.54 -1.80 1.52
C PRO A 89 -17.93 -1.32 1.95
N VAL A 90 -17.99 -0.67 3.10
CA VAL A 90 -19.20 -0.06 3.67
C VAL A 90 -19.15 1.44 3.45
N TYR A 91 -20.13 1.97 2.73
CA TYR A 91 -20.22 3.40 2.39
C TYR A 91 -21.31 4.10 3.18
N THR A 92 -21.01 5.30 3.69
CA THR A 92 -22.01 6.24 4.22
C THR A 92 -21.92 7.56 3.47
N ARG A 93 -23.01 8.01 2.84
CA ARG A 93 -23.04 9.23 2.02
C ARG A 93 -21.89 9.28 1.00
N LYS A 94 -21.61 8.15 0.33
CA LYS A 94 -20.53 7.95 -0.66
C LYS A 94 -19.09 8.06 -0.10
N LYS A 95 -18.89 8.21 1.21
CA LYS A 95 -17.57 8.08 1.85
C LYS A 95 -17.40 6.65 2.33
N LEU A 96 -16.26 6.02 2.00
CA LEU A 96 -15.85 4.74 2.57
C LEU A 96 -15.72 4.91 4.09
N LYS A 97 -16.34 4.03 4.86
CA LYS A 97 -16.38 4.11 6.32
C LYS A 97 -15.76 2.91 7.01
N ASP A 98 -15.94 1.74 6.44
CA ASP A 98 -15.52 0.49 7.05
C ASP A 98 -15.45 -0.61 6.00
N PHE A 99 -15.02 -1.80 6.42
CA PHE A 99 -15.16 -3.04 5.68
C PHE A 99 -15.92 -4.08 6.51
N GLN A 100 -16.95 -4.68 5.90
CA GLN A 100 -17.58 -5.89 6.41
C GLN A 100 -16.83 -7.12 5.88
N GLN A 101 -16.74 -8.19 6.67
CA GLN A 101 -16.10 -9.43 6.26
C GLN A 101 -17.16 -10.48 5.90
N ASP A 102 -17.13 -10.96 4.66
CA ASP A 102 -17.92 -12.10 4.20
C ASP A 102 -17.02 -13.34 4.14
N PHE A 103 -17.36 -14.43 4.83
CA PHE A 103 -16.56 -15.65 4.80
C PHE A 103 -17.03 -16.60 3.71
N VAL A 104 -16.19 -16.82 2.70
CA VAL A 104 -16.48 -17.75 1.61
C VAL A 104 -15.76 -19.07 1.86
N ILE A 105 -16.50 -20.17 1.78
CA ILE A 105 -15.99 -21.52 2.05
C ILE A 105 -15.79 -22.25 0.73
N PHE A 106 -14.61 -22.83 0.56
CA PHE A 106 -14.21 -23.60 -0.60
C PHE A 106 -14.10 -25.08 -0.23
N THR A 107 -14.90 -25.90 -0.90
CA THR A 107 -14.83 -27.36 -0.81
C THR A 107 -14.86 -27.97 -2.21
N VAL A 108 -14.51 -29.25 -2.35
CA VAL A 108 -14.66 -29.96 -3.64
C VAL A 108 -16.12 -30.01 -4.08
N GLU A 109 -17.04 -30.30 -3.16
CA GLU A 109 -18.46 -30.51 -3.49
C GLU A 109 -19.21 -29.19 -3.72
N ASP A 110 -18.82 -28.14 -3.02
CA ASP A 110 -19.43 -26.82 -3.10
C ASP A 110 -18.38 -25.73 -3.34
N HIS A 111 -17.87 -25.67 -4.57
CA HIS A 111 -16.83 -24.70 -4.94
C HIS A 111 -17.45 -23.43 -5.55
N PRO A 112 -17.23 -22.23 -4.95
CA PRO A 112 -17.82 -20.96 -5.43
C PRO A 112 -17.58 -20.68 -6.91
N VAL A 113 -16.35 -20.88 -7.40
CA VAL A 113 -16.00 -20.67 -8.83
C VAL A 113 -16.85 -21.51 -9.79
N LEU A 114 -17.27 -22.73 -9.41
CA LEU A 114 -18.12 -23.54 -10.29
C LEU A 114 -19.53 -22.96 -10.41
N LYS A 115 -20.07 -22.38 -9.33
CA LYS A 115 -21.36 -21.68 -9.35
C LYS A 115 -21.27 -20.40 -10.17
N ASP A 116 -20.20 -19.63 -9.95
CA ASP A 116 -19.95 -18.40 -10.69
C ASP A 116 -19.75 -18.66 -12.18
N LEU A 117 -19.06 -19.75 -12.56
CA LEU A 117 -18.89 -20.14 -13.97
C LEU A 117 -20.21 -20.52 -14.63
N GLU A 118 -21.07 -21.26 -13.93
CA GLU A 118 -22.42 -21.60 -14.42
C GLU A 118 -23.27 -20.33 -14.62
N TYR A 119 -23.31 -19.45 -13.62
CA TYR A 119 -24.01 -18.16 -13.69
C TYR A 119 -23.47 -17.28 -14.82
N PHE A 120 -22.14 -17.17 -14.95
CA PHE A 120 -21.49 -16.42 -16.03
C PHE A 120 -21.91 -16.94 -17.40
N LEU A 121 -21.88 -18.25 -17.61
CA LEU A 121 -22.22 -18.85 -18.90
C LEU A 121 -23.71 -18.71 -19.24
N ASP A 122 -24.60 -18.72 -18.24
CA ASP A 122 -26.02 -18.46 -18.47
C ASP A 122 -26.29 -17.02 -18.91
N ASN A 123 -25.53 -16.05 -18.38
CA ASN A 123 -25.57 -14.66 -18.87
C ASN A 123 -24.94 -14.50 -20.26
N CYS A 124 -24.17 -15.47 -20.74
CA CYS A 124 -23.63 -15.49 -22.11
C CYS A 124 -24.62 -16.06 -23.15
N ARG A 125 -25.90 -16.27 -22.78
CA ARG A 125 -26.97 -16.78 -23.65
C ARG A 125 -28.05 -15.71 -23.90
N PRO A 126 -28.60 -15.58 -25.12
CA PRO A 126 -28.20 -16.31 -26.33
C PRO A 126 -26.82 -15.88 -26.84
N ASP A 127 -26.37 -14.67 -26.51
CA ASP A 127 -25.06 -14.13 -26.85
C ASP A 127 -24.70 -12.92 -25.98
N ILE A 128 -23.41 -12.57 -25.94
CA ILE A 128 -22.84 -11.49 -25.13
C ILE A 128 -21.84 -10.65 -25.94
N GLY A 129 -21.71 -9.36 -25.61
CA GLY A 129 -20.78 -8.44 -26.22
C GLY A 129 -19.35 -8.71 -25.80
N VAL A 130 -18.45 -8.81 -26.77
CA VAL A 130 -17.02 -8.96 -26.52
C VAL A 130 -16.21 -7.98 -27.37
N ASP A 131 -14.95 -7.77 -27.04
CA ASP A 131 -13.99 -7.06 -27.87
C ASP A 131 -13.39 -7.98 -28.95
N ALA A 132 -12.44 -7.45 -29.73
CA ALA A 132 -11.75 -8.22 -30.77
C ALA A 132 -10.94 -9.40 -30.19
N SER A 133 -10.38 -9.25 -28.99
CA SER A 133 -9.63 -10.29 -28.28
C SER A 133 -10.55 -11.40 -27.75
N GLY A 134 -11.83 -11.10 -27.54
CA GLY A 134 -12.87 -12.00 -27.04
C GLY A 134 -13.26 -11.75 -25.59
N LEU A 135 -12.72 -10.72 -24.94
CA LEU A 135 -13.06 -10.34 -23.58
C LEU A 135 -14.38 -9.57 -23.55
N LEU A 136 -15.14 -9.69 -22.46
CA LEU A 136 -16.41 -8.97 -22.31
C LEU A 136 -16.22 -7.45 -22.40
N LEU A 137 -17.15 -6.79 -23.08
CA LEU A 137 -17.24 -5.32 -23.06
C LEU A 137 -17.53 -4.81 -21.64
N ASP A 138 -17.20 -3.55 -21.39
CA ASP A 138 -17.32 -2.94 -20.07
C ASP A 138 -18.76 -3.00 -19.53
N GLU A 139 -19.76 -2.71 -20.36
CA GLU A 139 -21.16 -2.72 -19.96
C GLU A 139 -21.65 -4.14 -19.60
N GLU A 140 -21.19 -5.14 -20.35
CA GLU A 140 -21.54 -6.56 -20.14
C GLU A 140 -20.91 -7.08 -18.84
N ARG A 141 -19.68 -6.65 -18.55
CA ARG A 141 -18.96 -6.98 -17.32
C ARG A 141 -19.61 -6.33 -16.09
N GLU A 142 -19.97 -5.05 -16.17
CA GLU A 142 -20.65 -4.33 -15.09
C GLU A 142 -22.01 -4.96 -14.74
N ALA A 143 -22.71 -5.55 -15.71
CA ALA A 143 -23.99 -6.19 -15.48
C ALA A 143 -23.93 -7.47 -14.63
N ILE A 144 -22.77 -8.15 -14.59
CA ILE A 144 -22.64 -9.47 -13.93
C ILE A 144 -21.74 -9.45 -12.69
N ILE A 145 -20.79 -8.51 -12.59
CA ILE A 145 -19.71 -8.52 -11.59
C ILE A 145 -20.22 -8.54 -10.15
N ASP A 146 -21.33 -7.87 -9.86
CA ASP A 146 -21.89 -7.76 -8.51
C ASP A 146 -22.53 -9.05 -7.98
N SER A 147 -22.83 -9.99 -8.88
CA SER A 147 -23.42 -11.29 -8.55
C SER A 147 -22.39 -12.41 -8.38
N LEU A 148 -21.12 -12.12 -8.66
CA LEU A 148 -20.02 -13.08 -8.54
C LEU A 148 -19.43 -13.06 -7.12
N THR A 149 -18.75 -14.15 -6.76
CA THR A 149 -18.04 -14.28 -5.48
C THR A 149 -17.00 -13.17 -5.31
N PHE A 150 -16.13 -13.03 -6.31
CA PHE A 150 -15.13 -11.96 -6.40
C PHE A 150 -15.65 -10.85 -7.32
N LYS A 151 -15.86 -9.66 -6.75
CA LYS A 151 -16.45 -8.51 -7.45
C LYS A 151 -15.36 -7.67 -8.11
N GLU A 152 -14.59 -8.31 -8.97
CA GLU A 152 -13.42 -7.71 -9.62
C GLU A 152 -13.33 -8.04 -11.10
N ILE A 153 -12.77 -7.09 -11.85
CA ILE A 153 -12.72 -7.13 -13.32
C ILE A 153 -11.92 -8.35 -13.80
N PHE A 154 -10.81 -8.65 -13.15
CA PHE A 154 -9.95 -9.78 -13.55
C PHE A 154 -10.55 -11.13 -13.23
N TYR A 155 -11.48 -11.23 -12.27
CA TYR A 155 -12.21 -12.46 -12.05
C TYR A 155 -13.15 -12.78 -13.22
N VAL A 156 -13.81 -11.76 -13.78
CA VAL A 156 -14.60 -11.92 -15.02
C VAL A 156 -13.71 -12.32 -16.19
N THR A 157 -12.53 -11.70 -16.33
CA THR A 157 -11.53 -12.10 -17.33
C THR A 157 -11.08 -13.56 -17.15
N PHE A 158 -10.86 -13.99 -15.90
CA PHE A 158 -10.54 -15.38 -15.56
C PHE A 158 -11.64 -16.34 -16.00
N LEU A 159 -12.91 -16.07 -15.65
CA LEU A 159 -14.05 -16.90 -16.08
C LEU A 159 -14.16 -16.95 -17.61
N THR A 160 -13.97 -15.81 -18.28
CA THR A 160 -14.04 -15.68 -19.73
C THR A 160 -12.98 -16.53 -20.43
N ASN A 161 -11.71 -16.35 -20.06
CA ASN A 161 -10.59 -17.07 -20.68
C ASN A 161 -10.69 -18.57 -20.41
N THR A 162 -11.06 -18.95 -19.18
CA THR A 162 -11.21 -20.36 -18.80
C THR A 162 -12.38 -21.00 -19.53
N ALA A 163 -13.49 -20.28 -19.73
CA ALA A 163 -14.61 -20.76 -20.51
C ALA A 163 -14.25 -20.98 -21.99
N TYR A 164 -13.44 -20.10 -22.60
CA TYR A 164 -12.91 -20.35 -23.95
C TYR A 164 -12.01 -21.58 -24.00
N GLU A 165 -11.08 -21.70 -23.05
CA GLU A 165 -10.13 -22.82 -23.00
C GLU A 165 -10.82 -24.18 -22.81
N LEU A 166 -11.88 -24.21 -22.00
CA LEU A 166 -12.75 -25.38 -21.82
C LEU A 166 -13.71 -25.62 -23.00
N GLY A 167 -13.79 -24.70 -23.96
CA GLY A 167 -14.75 -24.74 -25.06
C GLY A 167 -16.20 -24.52 -24.63
N LEU A 168 -16.44 -23.94 -23.45
CA LEU A 168 -17.77 -23.59 -22.94
C LEU A 168 -18.28 -22.27 -23.54
N LEU A 169 -17.38 -21.42 -24.02
CA LEU A 169 -17.68 -20.16 -24.70
C LEU A 169 -17.04 -20.17 -26.09
N LYS A 170 -17.71 -19.58 -27.09
CA LYS A 170 -17.15 -19.41 -28.44
C LYS A 170 -17.51 -18.06 -29.04
N LYS A 171 -16.60 -17.52 -29.87
CA LYS A 171 -16.87 -16.32 -30.68
C LYS A 171 -17.91 -16.63 -31.77
N MET A 172 -18.82 -15.69 -32.02
CA MET A 172 -19.83 -15.77 -33.06
C MET A 172 -19.41 -14.98 -34.30
N PRO A 173 -19.64 -15.50 -35.52
CA PRO A 173 -19.53 -14.70 -36.74
C PRO A 173 -20.54 -13.56 -36.71
N SER A 174 -20.07 -12.32 -36.68
CA SER A 174 -20.90 -11.11 -36.57
C SER A 174 -20.35 -10.01 -37.48
N ILE A 175 -21.22 -9.16 -38.04
CA ILE A 175 -20.83 -8.07 -38.93
C ILE A 175 -20.83 -6.75 -38.12
N GLY A 176 -19.70 -6.06 -38.08
CA GLY A 176 -19.57 -4.74 -37.44
C GLY A 176 -19.56 -4.74 -35.91
N VAL A 177 -19.71 -5.92 -35.28
CA VAL A 177 -19.63 -6.13 -33.83
C VAL A 177 -18.94 -7.45 -33.53
N HIS A 178 -18.43 -7.63 -32.31
CA HIS A 178 -17.93 -8.91 -31.82
C HIS A 178 -18.88 -9.44 -30.74
N ARG A 179 -19.31 -10.70 -30.90
CA ARG A 179 -20.20 -11.39 -29.96
C ARG A 179 -19.62 -12.76 -29.63
N ALA A 180 -19.96 -13.26 -28.45
CA ALA A 180 -19.69 -14.64 -28.03
C ALA A 180 -20.96 -15.30 -27.52
N THR A 181 -21.00 -16.63 -27.47
CA THR A 181 -22.13 -17.39 -26.96
C THR A 181 -21.67 -18.62 -26.20
N ALA A 182 -22.39 -18.95 -25.14
CA ALA A 182 -22.16 -20.19 -24.41
C ALA A 182 -22.55 -21.41 -25.25
N VAL A 183 -21.72 -22.45 -25.22
CA VAL A 183 -21.92 -23.68 -26.00
C VAL A 183 -22.73 -24.67 -25.16
N THR A 184 -24.06 -24.65 -25.31
CA THR A 184 -25.00 -25.44 -24.50
C THR A 184 -24.63 -26.92 -24.40
N SER A 185 -24.27 -27.57 -25.51
CA SER A 185 -23.87 -28.99 -25.50
C SER A 185 -22.63 -29.25 -24.64
N ASN A 186 -21.65 -28.34 -24.66
CA ASN A 186 -20.42 -28.50 -23.90
C ASN A 186 -20.65 -28.20 -22.41
N MET A 187 -21.54 -27.25 -22.11
CA MET A 187 -21.99 -26.98 -20.74
C MET A 187 -22.68 -28.20 -20.13
N GLU A 188 -23.64 -28.81 -20.85
CA GLU A 188 -24.33 -30.01 -20.39
C GLU A 188 -23.34 -31.15 -20.11
N VAL A 189 -22.33 -31.35 -20.97
CA VAL A 189 -21.29 -32.36 -20.75
C VAL A 189 -20.44 -32.00 -19.53
N PHE A 190 -20.00 -30.75 -19.39
CA PHE A 190 -19.11 -30.32 -18.32
C PHE A 190 -19.77 -30.37 -16.94
N PHE A 191 -20.97 -29.80 -16.80
CA PHE A 191 -21.67 -29.73 -15.51
C PHE A 191 -22.24 -31.09 -15.06
N ASN A 192 -22.33 -32.08 -15.95
CA ASN A 192 -22.64 -33.48 -15.59
C ASN A 192 -21.43 -34.27 -15.06
N LEU A 193 -20.20 -33.74 -15.14
CA LEU A 193 -19.03 -34.36 -14.52
C LEU A 193 -19.12 -34.26 -12.99
N THR A 194 -18.36 -35.09 -12.29
CA THR A 194 -18.20 -34.92 -10.83
C THR A 194 -17.54 -33.57 -10.53
N LYS A 195 -17.84 -32.96 -9.39
CA LYS A 195 -17.26 -31.64 -9.03
C LYS A 195 -15.72 -31.66 -9.00
N ARG A 196 -15.14 -32.76 -8.50
CA ARG A 196 -13.70 -33.01 -8.57
C ARG A 196 -13.14 -32.97 -10.00
N GLU A 197 -13.83 -33.59 -10.95
CA GLU A 197 -13.42 -33.61 -12.36
C GLU A 197 -13.61 -32.23 -13.03
N GLN A 198 -14.68 -31.50 -12.68
CA GLN A 198 -14.87 -30.11 -13.13
C GLN A 198 -13.69 -29.23 -12.67
N LEU A 199 -13.28 -29.33 -11.40
CA LEU A 199 -12.13 -28.60 -10.85
C LEU A 199 -10.81 -29.00 -11.50
N LYS A 200 -10.58 -30.29 -11.75
CA LYS A 200 -9.38 -30.75 -12.48
C LYS A 200 -9.29 -30.14 -13.87
N ARG A 201 -10.41 -30.08 -14.60
CA ARG A 201 -10.45 -29.44 -15.93
C ARG A 201 -10.22 -27.94 -15.84
N LEU A 202 -10.73 -27.26 -14.82
CA LEU A 202 -10.40 -25.85 -14.57
C LEU A 202 -8.90 -25.64 -14.35
N VAL A 203 -8.26 -26.47 -13.52
CA VAL A 203 -6.81 -26.40 -13.30
C VAL A 203 -6.04 -26.56 -14.61
N GLU A 204 -6.40 -27.56 -15.41
CA GLU A 204 -5.73 -27.80 -16.70
C GLU A 204 -5.92 -26.64 -17.69
N ALA A 205 -7.12 -26.05 -17.71
CA ALA A 205 -7.38 -24.84 -18.51
C ALA A 205 -6.53 -23.65 -18.05
N VAL A 206 -6.42 -23.42 -16.74
CA VAL A 206 -5.57 -22.34 -16.17
C VAL A 206 -4.10 -22.55 -16.53
N ILE A 207 -3.57 -23.77 -16.37
CA ILE A 207 -2.17 -24.08 -16.71
C ILE A 207 -1.93 -23.92 -18.22
N SER A 208 -2.90 -24.30 -19.06
CA SER A 208 -2.83 -24.10 -20.52
C SER A 208 -2.77 -22.62 -20.89
N ILE A 209 -3.64 -21.80 -20.28
CA ILE A 209 -3.65 -20.34 -20.47
C ILE A 209 -2.32 -19.74 -20.03
N ALA A 210 -1.85 -20.06 -18.82
CA ALA A 210 -0.57 -19.58 -18.30
C ALA A 210 0.59 -19.95 -19.22
N SER A 211 0.65 -21.20 -19.69
CA SER A 211 1.69 -21.65 -20.60
C SER A 211 1.72 -20.85 -21.90
N LYS A 212 0.55 -20.58 -22.51
CA LYS A 212 0.45 -19.76 -23.72
C LYS A 212 0.97 -18.35 -23.47
N GLN A 213 0.47 -17.69 -22.42
CA GLN A 213 0.84 -16.31 -22.08
C GLN A 213 2.34 -16.17 -21.78
N MET A 214 2.91 -17.07 -20.98
CA MET A 214 4.32 -17.02 -20.63
C MET A 214 5.24 -17.36 -21.81
N CYS A 215 4.85 -18.32 -22.67
CA CYS A 215 5.63 -18.64 -23.88
C CYS A 215 5.59 -17.52 -24.94
N ASP A 216 4.52 -16.74 -24.99
CA ASP A 216 4.41 -15.58 -25.86
C ASP A 216 5.22 -14.39 -25.31
N LEU A 217 5.21 -14.20 -23.99
CA LEU A 217 5.96 -13.15 -23.30
C LEU A 217 7.48 -13.40 -23.29
N PHE A 218 7.91 -14.65 -23.07
CA PHE A 218 9.31 -15.04 -23.05
C PHE A 218 9.59 -16.23 -24.00
N PRO A 219 9.64 -15.98 -25.32
CA PRO A 219 9.76 -17.02 -26.33
C PRO A 219 11.11 -17.74 -26.34
N LEU A 220 12.11 -17.22 -25.62
CA LEU A 220 13.45 -17.81 -25.49
C LEU A 220 13.42 -19.16 -24.75
N ASP A 221 12.52 -19.33 -23.76
CA ASP A 221 12.39 -20.57 -22.97
C ASP A 221 10.96 -21.12 -22.91
N ARG A 222 10.48 -21.59 -24.06
CA ARG A 222 9.19 -22.29 -24.13
C ARG A 222 9.18 -23.59 -23.32
N SER A 223 10.35 -24.15 -23.00
CA SER A 223 10.45 -25.44 -22.30
C SER A 223 10.12 -25.28 -20.81
N SER A 224 10.67 -24.26 -20.15
CA SER A 224 10.39 -23.97 -18.73
C SER A 224 8.95 -23.53 -18.52
N PHE A 225 8.33 -22.86 -19.49
CA PHE A 225 6.93 -22.43 -19.43
C PHE A 225 5.93 -23.37 -20.13
N SER A 226 6.35 -24.59 -20.49
CA SER A 226 5.44 -25.59 -21.05
C SER A 226 4.39 -26.03 -20.02
N VAL A 227 3.21 -26.48 -20.49
CA VAL A 227 2.15 -27.05 -19.63
C VAL A 227 2.71 -28.12 -18.68
N SER A 228 3.58 -29.00 -19.17
CA SER A 228 4.23 -30.03 -18.35
C SER A 228 5.11 -29.44 -17.26
N SER A 229 5.89 -28.40 -17.57
CA SER A 229 6.81 -27.78 -16.63
C SER A 229 6.06 -27.01 -15.55
N LEU A 230 5.05 -26.22 -15.94
CA LEU A 230 4.18 -25.50 -15.00
C LEU A 230 3.38 -26.47 -14.12
N ARG A 231 2.83 -27.54 -14.69
CA ARG A 231 2.17 -28.59 -13.91
C ARG A 231 3.13 -29.25 -12.93
N ASN A 232 4.41 -29.39 -13.27
CA ASN A 232 5.40 -29.96 -12.37
C ASN A 232 5.80 -28.97 -11.26
N MET A 233 5.92 -27.68 -11.58
CA MET A 233 6.26 -26.60 -10.66
C MET A 233 5.28 -26.55 -9.47
N ILE A 234 3.98 -26.64 -9.73
CA ILE A 234 2.94 -26.46 -8.69
C ILE A 234 2.65 -27.71 -7.84
N LYS A 235 3.39 -28.82 -8.04
CA LYS A 235 3.15 -30.07 -7.29
C LYS A 235 3.76 -30.09 -5.90
N ASP A 236 4.61 -29.13 -5.59
CA ASP A 236 5.34 -29.04 -4.34
C ASP A 236 5.56 -27.56 -3.99
N ALA A 237 6.10 -27.29 -2.80
CA ALA A 237 6.57 -25.96 -2.45
C ALA A 237 7.56 -25.43 -3.50
N VAL A 238 7.37 -24.19 -3.96
CA VAL A 238 8.25 -23.53 -4.94
C VAL A 238 8.57 -22.10 -4.54
N ASP A 239 9.87 -21.77 -4.54
CA ASP A 239 10.34 -20.38 -4.50
C ASP A 239 10.30 -19.81 -5.91
N LEU A 240 9.43 -18.81 -6.13
CA LEU A 240 9.21 -18.23 -7.45
C LEU A 240 10.34 -17.30 -7.87
N ASN A 241 11.04 -16.67 -6.91
CA ASN A 241 12.22 -15.86 -7.21
C ASN A 241 13.35 -16.73 -7.71
N GLU A 242 13.65 -17.84 -7.01
CA GLU A 242 14.64 -18.82 -7.44
C GLU A 242 14.25 -19.45 -8.78
N TYR A 243 12.96 -19.78 -8.97
CA TYR A 243 12.47 -20.33 -10.23
C TYR A 243 12.71 -19.39 -11.42
N LEU A 244 12.38 -18.11 -11.29
CA LEU A 244 12.63 -17.12 -12.35
C LEU A 244 14.12 -16.83 -12.54
N ASN A 245 14.92 -16.72 -11.46
CA ASN A 245 16.37 -16.54 -11.54
C ASN A 245 17.01 -17.67 -12.34
N ASN A 246 16.68 -18.92 -12.02
CA ASN A 246 17.19 -20.10 -12.71
C ASN A 246 16.81 -20.11 -14.21
N ILE A 247 15.69 -19.51 -14.61
CA ILE A 247 15.31 -19.38 -16.03
C ILE A 247 16.15 -18.29 -16.69
N MET A 248 16.24 -17.11 -16.07
CA MET A 248 16.96 -15.97 -16.63
C MET A 248 18.47 -16.25 -16.77
N GLU A 249 19.08 -16.91 -15.79
CA GLU A 249 20.49 -17.30 -15.80
C GLU A 249 20.85 -18.24 -16.96
N LYS A 250 19.95 -19.13 -17.39
CA LYS A 250 20.18 -20.01 -18.56
C LYS A 250 20.47 -19.22 -19.84
N TYR A 251 20.02 -17.98 -19.91
CA TYR A 251 20.16 -17.08 -21.06
C TYR A 251 21.09 -15.91 -20.78
N ASN A 252 21.88 -15.96 -19.69
CA ASN A 252 22.76 -14.88 -19.23
C ASN A 252 22.03 -13.53 -19.05
N ILE A 253 20.76 -13.56 -18.65
CA ILE A 253 20.01 -12.36 -18.30
C ILE A 253 20.17 -12.16 -16.80
N ILE A 254 21.02 -11.21 -16.41
CA ILE A 254 21.36 -10.94 -15.01
C ILE A 254 20.85 -9.55 -14.65
N VAL A 255 20.15 -9.44 -13.52
CA VAL A 255 19.77 -8.15 -12.95
C VAL A 255 20.87 -7.72 -12.00
N ASP A 256 21.68 -6.74 -12.40
CA ASP A 256 22.71 -6.16 -11.54
C ASP A 256 22.08 -5.04 -10.69
N MET A 257 21.77 -5.36 -9.43
CA MET A 257 21.16 -4.39 -8.51
C MET A 257 22.16 -3.29 -8.12
N ASP A 258 23.46 -3.58 -8.03
CA ASP A 258 24.50 -2.59 -7.71
C ASP A 258 24.62 -1.53 -8.83
N GLU A 259 24.33 -1.90 -10.07
CA GLU A 259 24.29 -0.98 -11.20
C GLU A 259 23.02 -0.13 -11.18
N LEU A 260 21.87 -0.73 -10.85
CA LEU A 260 20.58 -0.04 -10.75
C LEU A 260 20.52 0.94 -9.57
N GLU A 261 21.11 0.60 -8.43
CA GLU A 261 21.17 1.47 -7.25
C GLU A 261 22.01 2.75 -7.47
N LYS A 262 22.89 2.76 -8.48
CA LYS A 262 23.67 3.95 -8.85
C LYS A 262 22.86 4.95 -9.68
N ILE A 263 21.66 4.59 -10.13
CA ILE A 263 20.78 5.51 -10.86
C ILE A 263 20.28 6.56 -9.86
N ASP A 264 20.62 7.83 -10.11
CA ASP A 264 20.09 8.95 -9.34
C ASP A 264 18.61 9.19 -9.70
N LEU A 265 17.72 8.47 -9.01
CA LEU A 265 16.27 8.57 -9.20
C LEU A 265 15.72 9.95 -8.81
N GLU A 266 16.47 10.77 -8.05
CA GLU A 266 16.05 12.12 -7.65
C GLU A 266 16.26 13.14 -8.78
N ASN A 267 17.18 12.89 -9.71
CA ASN A 267 17.52 13.79 -10.83
C ASN A 267 17.38 13.11 -12.22
N LEU A 268 16.31 12.33 -12.42
CA LEU A 268 16.03 11.62 -13.68
C LEU A 268 16.05 12.53 -14.93
N ASP A 269 15.68 13.80 -14.79
CA ASP A 269 15.66 14.77 -15.90
C ASP A 269 17.08 15.16 -16.38
N ASP A 270 18.10 14.98 -15.55
CA ASP A 270 19.51 15.29 -15.84
C ASP A 270 20.30 14.06 -16.32
N ILE A 271 19.70 12.86 -16.28
CA ILE A 271 20.34 11.63 -16.76
C ILE A 271 20.18 11.53 -18.28
N GLU A 272 21.30 11.56 -19.00
CA GLU A 272 21.31 11.15 -20.40
C GLU A 272 20.94 9.66 -20.48
N ILE A 273 19.88 9.33 -21.24
CA ILE A 273 19.35 7.96 -21.40
C ILE A 273 20.45 6.96 -21.83
N ASP A 274 21.44 7.42 -22.59
CA ASP A 274 22.57 6.61 -23.05
C ASP A 274 23.53 6.18 -21.91
N ASN A 275 23.48 6.87 -20.75
CA ASN A 275 24.27 6.53 -19.57
C ASN A 275 23.53 5.59 -18.60
N LEU A 276 22.27 5.25 -18.88
CA LEU A 276 21.55 4.26 -18.08
C LEU A 276 22.11 2.85 -18.33
N PRO A 277 22.08 1.98 -17.31
CA PRO A 277 22.53 0.59 -17.44
C PRO A 277 21.53 -0.23 -18.25
N GLN A 278 21.61 -0.12 -19.58
CA GLN A 278 20.57 -0.63 -20.49
C GLN A 278 20.36 -2.14 -20.37
N GLU A 279 21.43 -2.91 -20.16
CA GLU A 279 21.33 -4.38 -19.99
C GLU A 279 20.59 -4.74 -18.70
N SER A 280 20.96 -4.13 -17.57
CA SER A 280 20.31 -4.35 -16.26
C SER A 280 18.86 -3.85 -16.24
N MET A 281 18.57 -2.72 -16.88
CA MET A 281 17.21 -2.21 -17.05
C MET A 281 16.34 -3.16 -17.88
N MET A 282 16.88 -3.69 -18.99
CA MET A 282 16.17 -4.67 -19.82
C MET A 282 15.95 -5.98 -19.07
N ALA A 283 16.95 -6.47 -18.34
CA ALA A 283 16.85 -7.65 -17.51
C ALA A 283 15.76 -7.48 -16.43
N LEU A 284 15.73 -6.32 -15.76
CA LEU A 284 14.71 -5.98 -14.78
C LEU A 284 13.31 -5.93 -15.43
N ALA A 285 13.17 -5.28 -16.59
CA ALA A 285 11.89 -5.22 -17.30
C ALA A 285 11.37 -6.62 -17.66
N ILE A 286 12.23 -7.50 -18.18
CA ILE A 286 11.89 -8.91 -18.46
C ILE A 286 11.44 -9.62 -17.18
N ARG A 287 12.18 -9.43 -16.07
CA ARG A 287 11.83 -10.01 -14.78
C ARG A 287 10.46 -9.54 -14.31
N MET A 288 10.17 -8.24 -14.38
CA MET A 288 8.89 -7.66 -13.96
C MET A 288 7.73 -8.20 -14.80
N GLU A 289 7.92 -8.35 -16.12
CA GLU A 289 6.90 -8.91 -17.01
C GLU A 289 6.63 -10.40 -16.72
N LEU A 290 7.68 -11.19 -16.45
CA LEU A 290 7.54 -12.59 -16.02
C LEU A 290 6.88 -12.71 -14.64
N ALA A 291 7.26 -11.87 -13.70
CA ALA A 291 6.69 -11.83 -12.35
C ALA A 291 5.19 -11.48 -12.40
N PHE A 292 4.83 -10.46 -13.19
CA PHE A 292 3.44 -10.12 -13.46
C PHE A 292 2.67 -11.32 -14.03
N ALA A 293 3.22 -12.01 -15.03
CA ALA A 293 2.57 -13.16 -15.65
C ALA A 293 2.42 -14.34 -14.67
N MET A 294 3.39 -14.55 -13.78
CA MET A 294 3.31 -15.58 -12.74
C MET A 294 2.13 -15.33 -11.79
N ASP A 295 1.93 -14.09 -11.32
CA ASP A 295 0.77 -13.81 -10.47
C ASP A 295 -0.54 -13.87 -11.27
N ALA A 296 -0.63 -13.11 -12.37
CA ALA A 296 -1.86 -12.94 -13.13
C ALA A 296 -2.42 -14.24 -13.72
N TYR A 297 -1.56 -15.20 -14.08
CA TYR A 297 -1.99 -16.44 -14.75
C TYR A 297 -1.81 -17.71 -13.92
N ILE A 298 -1.04 -17.68 -12.82
CA ILE A 298 -0.84 -18.86 -11.95
C ILE A 298 -1.26 -18.56 -10.51
N ALA A 299 -0.59 -17.66 -9.81
CA ALA A 299 -0.78 -17.50 -8.37
C ALA A 299 -2.18 -16.99 -8.02
N THR A 300 -2.70 -15.96 -8.71
CA THR A 300 -4.06 -15.48 -8.46
C THR A 300 -5.13 -16.48 -8.92
N PRO A 301 -5.10 -17.04 -10.15
CA PRO A 301 -6.11 -18.01 -10.57
C PRO A 301 -6.15 -19.31 -9.74
N LEU A 302 -5.00 -19.93 -9.48
CA LEU A 302 -4.95 -21.19 -8.72
C LEU A 302 -4.98 -20.95 -7.21
N GLY A 303 -4.48 -19.80 -6.75
CA GLY A 303 -4.41 -19.45 -5.34
C GLY A 303 -5.66 -18.71 -4.86
N TYR A 304 -5.89 -17.48 -5.31
CA TYR A 304 -6.99 -16.67 -4.80
C TYR A 304 -8.37 -17.11 -5.28
N TYR A 305 -8.53 -17.47 -6.57
CA TYR A 305 -9.85 -17.86 -7.07
C TYR A 305 -10.19 -19.30 -6.76
N LEU A 306 -9.28 -20.25 -7.05
CA LEU A 306 -9.54 -21.68 -6.86
C LEU A 306 -9.11 -22.22 -5.49
N GLN A 307 -8.34 -21.47 -4.69
CA GLN A 307 -7.90 -21.90 -3.35
C GLN A 307 -7.17 -23.26 -3.34
N LEU A 308 -6.49 -23.58 -4.44
CA LEU A 308 -5.68 -24.80 -4.59
C LEU A 308 -4.22 -24.54 -4.23
N LEU A 309 -3.73 -23.34 -4.50
CA LEU A 309 -2.44 -22.87 -4.06
C LEU A 309 -2.58 -21.85 -2.93
N GLN A 310 -1.52 -21.70 -2.17
CA GLN A 310 -1.40 -20.74 -1.09
C GLN A 310 -0.23 -19.82 -1.45
N PRO A 311 -0.49 -18.61 -1.99
CA PRO A 311 0.53 -17.58 -2.16
C PRO A 311 1.20 -17.22 -0.84
N ILE A 312 2.50 -16.97 -0.91
CA ILE A 312 3.34 -16.61 0.23
C ILE A 312 4.15 -15.37 -0.14
N TYR A 313 3.86 -14.27 0.53
CA TYR A 313 4.75 -13.11 0.57
C TYR A 313 5.41 -13.08 1.94
N ILE A 314 6.70 -12.75 1.98
CA ILE A 314 7.48 -12.74 3.23
C ILE A 314 7.51 -11.36 3.89
N ASN A 315 7.13 -10.32 3.17
CA ASN A 315 7.07 -8.96 3.68
C ASN A 315 5.65 -8.62 4.14
N THR A 316 5.57 -7.71 5.12
CA THR A 316 4.32 -7.06 5.51
C THR A 316 3.77 -6.22 4.35
N TYR A 317 2.45 -6.01 4.36
CA TYR A 317 1.82 -5.06 3.45
C TYR A 317 2.00 -3.65 4.01
N ASP A 318 2.23 -2.68 3.12
CA ASP A 318 2.23 -1.26 3.45
C ASP A 318 1.28 -0.51 2.50
N ALA A 319 0.12 -0.13 3.04
CA ALA A 319 -0.89 0.63 2.33
C ALA A 319 -0.39 2.01 1.87
N ALA A 320 0.48 2.69 2.64
CA ALA A 320 0.96 4.02 2.30
C ALA A 320 1.80 3.98 1.01
N THR A 321 2.80 3.09 0.98
CA THR A 321 3.67 2.88 -0.19
C THR A 321 2.85 2.44 -1.40
N HIS A 322 1.99 1.43 -1.23
CA HIS A 322 1.23 0.91 -2.36
C HIS A 322 0.20 1.93 -2.90
N PHE A 323 -0.44 2.74 -2.04
CA PHE A 323 -1.34 3.80 -2.51
C PHE A 323 -0.59 4.88 -3.29
N TYR A 324 0.60 5.24 -2.84
CA TYR A 324 1.48 6.16 -3.56
C TYR A 324 1.84 5.60 -4.94
N GLU A 325 2.26 4.34 -5.04
CA GLU A 325 2.57 3.69 -6.32
C GLU A 325 1.37 3.67 -7.27
N LEU A 326 0.18 3.35 -6.76
CA LEU A 326 -1.07 3.36 -7.55
C LEU A 326 -1.39 4.74 -8.11
N TYR A 327 -1.20 5.79 -7.29
CA TYR A 327 -1.39 7.16 -7.74
C TYR A 327 -0.34 7.57 -8.79
N GLN A 328 0.93 7.30 -8.53
CA GLN A 328 2.02 7.62 -9.44
C GLN A 328 1.87 6.88 -10.78
N ALA A 329 1.43 5.63 -10.77
CA ALA A 329 1.15 4.87 -11.97
C ALA A 329 0.01 5.48 -12.80
N GLU A 330 -1.13 5.84 -12.17
CA GLU A 330 -2.22 6.53 -12.88
C GLU A 330 -1.76 7.89 -13.45
N HIS A 331 -0.99 8.67 -12.67
CA HIS A 331 -0.46 9.97 -13.07
C HIS A 331 0.48 9.85 -14.28
N SER A 332 1.39 8.87 -14.23
CA SER A 332 2.38 8.59 -15.28
C SER A 332 1.84 7.73 -16.42
N LYS A 333 0.53 7.41 -16.42
CA LYS A 333 -0.13 6.56 -17.42
C LYS A 333 0.47 5.15 -17.54
N VAL A 334 1.07 4.66 -16.46
CA VAL A 334 1.48 3.27 -16.32
C VAL A 334 0.23 2.44 -16.02
N PRO A 335 0.00 1.31 -16.73
CA PRO A 335 -1.17 0.48 -16.46
C PRO A 335 -1.21 -0.03 -15.01
N LEU A 336 -2.26 0.35 -14.26
CA LEU A 336 -2.45 -0.07 -12.86
C LEU A 336 -2.44 -1.58 -12.64
N ILE A 337 -2.78 -2.34 -13.69
CA ILE A 337 -2.75 -3.81 -13.67
C ILE A 337 -1.38 -4.35 -13.22
N LYS A 338 -0.28 -3.64 -13.47
CA LYS A 338 1.06 -4.04 -13.04
C LYS A 338 1.24 -3.99 -11.52
N LEU A 339 0.45 -3.17 -10.82
CA LEU A 339 0.43 -3.08 -9.36
C LEU A 339 -0.66 -3.95 -8.74
N PHE A 340 -1.66 -4.35 -9.53
CA PHE A 340 -2.69 -5.30 -9.08
C PHE A 340 -2.19 -6.74 -9.01
N PHE A 341 -1.07 -7.06 -9.66
CA PHE A 341 -0.51 -8.40 -9.71
C PHE A 341 0.97 -8.35 -9.36
N MET A 342 1.28 -8.77 -8.14
CA MET A 342 2.62 -8.81 -7.56
C MET A 342 2.98 -10.27 -7.35
N MET A 343 4.10 -10.73 -7.88
CA MET A 343 4.47 -12.13 -7.72
C MET A 343 4.74 -12.46 -6.24
N PRO A 344 4.10 -13.50 -5.67
CA PRO A 344 4.47 -13.96 -4.33
C PRO A 344 5.90 -14.51 -4.34
N ASN A 345 6.56 -14.51 -3.18
CA ASN A 345 7.88 -15.12 -3.03
C ASN A 345 7.83 -16.64 -3.25
N GLY A 346 6.74 -17.29 -2.84
CA GLY A 346 6.55 -18.72 -3.04
C GLY A 346 5.09 -19.17 -3.08
N LEU A 347 4.92 -20.47 -3.35
CA LEU A 347 3.62 -21.14 -3.40
C LEU A 347 3.69 -22.45 -2.62
N ASP A 348 2.66 -22.71 -1.80
CA ASP A 348 2.37 -24.03 -1.23
C ASP A 348 1.06 -24.59 -1.80
N LEU A 349 0.87 -25.91 -1.72
CA LEU A 349 -0.45 -26.53 -1.96
C LEU A 349 -1.31 -26.46 -0.70
N THR A 350 -2.55 -25.98 -0.85
CA THR A 350 -3.58 -26.13 0.18
C THR A 350 -4.02 -27.59 0.30
N ASP A 351 -4.76 -27.96 1.35
CA ASP A 351 -5.35 -29.30 1.44
C ASP A 351 -6.29 -29.60 0.26
N LEU A 352 -7.02 -28.59 -0.23
CA LEU A 352 -7.86 -28.69 -1.43
C LEU A 352 -7.00 -28.90 -2.68
N GLY A 353 -5.88 -28.19 -2.79
CA GLY A 353 -4.87 -28.36 -3.85
C GLY A 353 -4.31 -29.78 -3.89
N GLU A 354 -3.92 -30.34 -2.75
CA GLU A 354 -3.45 -31.73 -2.66
C GLU A 354 -4.52 -32.72 -3.12
N ASN A 355 -5.78 -32.49 -2.76
CA ASN A 355 -6.90 -33.32 -3.21
C ASN A 355 -7.07 -33.30 -4.74
N ILE A 356 -7.04 -32.12 -5.36
CA ILE A 356 -7.31 -31.96 -6.79
C ILE A 356 -6.08 -32.24 -7.67
N ILE A 357 -4.93 -31.67 -7.34
CA ILE A 357 -3.70 -31.69 -8.16
C ILE A 357 -2.89 -32.97 -7.93
N LEU A 358 -2.84 -33.47 -6.68
CA LEU A 358 -2.04 -34.64 -6.30
C LEU A 358 -2.88 -35.90 -6.04
N ASP A 359 -4.16 -35.88 -6.40
CA ASP A 359 -5.10 -36.97 -6.16
C ASP A 359 -5.23 -37.36 -4.66
N GLY A 360 -5.06 -36.40 -3.76
CA GLY A 360 -5.12 -36.60 -2.30
C GLY A 360 -3.79 -37.00 -1.67
N LYS A 361 -2.71 -37.10 -2.44
CA LYS A 361 -1.36 -37.27 -1.89
C LYS A 361 -0.86 -35.94 -1.33
N LYS A 362 -0.07 -36.02 -0.26
CA LYS A 362 0.58 -34.84 0.33
C LYS A 362 1.75 -34.36 -0.52
N ALA A 363 1.95 -33.04 -0.55
CA ALA A 363 3.18 -32.43 -1.07
C ALA A 363 4.39 -32.92 -0.25
N LYS A 364 5.59 -32.89 -0.84
CA LYS A 364 6.81 -33.36 -0.15
C LYS A 364 7.34 -32.30 0.78
N ASN A 365 7.29 -31.04 0.35
CA ASN A 365 7.77 -29.87 1.05
C ASN A 365 6.62 -28.85 1.15
N LYS A 366 6.64 -28.06 2.22
CA LYS A 366 5.73 -26.93 2.46
C LYS A 366 6.46 -25.85 3.24
N PHE A 367 6.47 -24.62 2.75
CA PHE A 367 7.07 -23.48 3.45
C PHE A 367 6.29 -23.10 4.72
N GLN A 368 4.97 -23.27 4.70
CA GLN A 368 4.06 -22.91 5.79
C GLN A 368 3.75 -24.07 6.74
N ALA A 369 4.42 -25.23 6.58
CA ALA A 369 4.28 -26.32 7.53
C ALA A 369 4.91 -25.98 8.89
N LEU A 370 4.06 -25.85 9.91
CA LEU A 370 4.53 -25.64 11.27
C LEU A 370 5.14 -26.93 11.84
N LYS A 371 6.32 -26.79 12.45
CA LYS A 371 7.01 -27.89 13.16
C LYS A 371 6.37 -28.20 14.51
N THR A 372 5.62 -27.26 15.08
CA THR A 372 5.00 -27.35 16.40
C THR A 372 3.58 -26.81 16.36
N LYS A 373 2.73 -27.31 17.27
CA LYS A 373 1.41 -26.73 17.50
C LYS A 373 1.58 -25.29 18.00
N ILE A 374 0.76 -24.37 17.48
CA ILE A 374 0.75 -22.96 17.89
C ILE A 374 -0.41 -22.69 18.83
N ASP A 375 -0.19 -21.76 19.77
CA ASP A 375 -1.26 -21.16 20.56
C ASP A 375 -1.71 -19.90 19.82
N PHE A 376 -2.87 -19.97 19.16
CA PHE A 376 -3.36 -18.86 18.34
C PHE A 376 -3.59 -17.57 19.11
N LYS A 377 -3.83 -17.64 20.43
CA LYS A 377 -3.99 -16.45 21.24
C LYS A 377 -2.62 -15.79 21.46
N GLN A 378 -1.62 -16.56 21.88
CA GLN A 378 -0.27 -16.03 22.07
C GLN A 378 0.32 -15.54 20.74
N THR A 379 0.19 -16.33 19.66
CA THR A 379 0.66 -15.92 18.33
C THR A 379 -0.01 -14.63 17.87
N PHE A 380 -1.30 -14.42 18.16
CA PHE A 380 -1.96 -13.15 17.88
C PHE A 380 -1.38 -12.00 18.74
N GLU A 381 -1.12 -12.23 20.02
CA GLU A 381 -0.48 -11.22 20.89
C GLU A 381 0.91 -10.84 20.34
N ASP A 382 1.71 -11.81 19.89
CA ASP A 382 3.02 -11.58 19.27
C ASP A 382 2.91 -10.79 17.95
N ILE A 383 1.92 -11.12 17.10
CA ILE A 383 1.63 -10.35 15.87
C ILE A 383 1.23 -8.92 16.22
N TYR A 384 0.35 -8.75 17.20
CA TYR A 384 -0.13 -7.42 17.60
C TYR A 384 1.01 -6.58 18.18
N GLU A 385 1.84 -7.17 19.04
CA GLU A 385 3.06 -6.52 19.53
C GLU A 385 3.93 -6.12 18.35
N TYR A 386 4.30 -7.03 17.45
CA TYR A 386 5.10 -6.69 16.26
C TYR A 386 4.49 -5.57 15.40
N GLN A 387 3.21 -5.66 15.05
CA GLN A 387 2.51 -4.68 14.20
C GLN A 387 2.32 -3.32 14.87
N THR A 388 2.28 -3.26 16.21
CA THR A 388 2.20 -1.99 16.94
C THR A 388 3.55 -1.47 17.37
N SER A 389 4.53 -2.36 17.55
CA SER A 389 5.93 -2.06 17.77
C SER A 389 6.57 -1.57 16.49
N ILE A 390 6.21 -2.00 15.28
CA ILE A 390 6.68 -1.38 14.02
C ILE A 390 6.26 0.08 13.93
N VAL A 391 5.09 0.46 14.46
CA VAL A 391 4.70 1.89 14.57
C VAL A 391 5.66 2.67 15.48
N VAL A 392 6.44 1.97 16.31
CA VAL A 392 7.49 2.49 17.19
C VAL A 392 8.91 2.24 16.61
N ASP A 393 9.19 1.09 15.99
CA ASP A 393 10.52 0.57 15.63
C ASP A 393 10.91 0.83 14.17
N ASP A 394 9.98 1.03 13.23
CA ASP A 394 10.33 1.62 11.91
C ASP A 394 10.72 3.12 12.06
N TRP A 395 10.66 3.65 13.28
CA TRP A 395 11.28 4.92 13.68
C TRP A 395 12.57 4.75 14.50
N PHE A 396 12.94 3.55 14.94
CA PHE A 396 14.10 3.31 15.81
C PHE A 396 15.14 2.29 15.31
N ASP A 397 14.91 1.59 14.19
CA ASP A 397 15.93 0.79 13.49
C ASP A 397 16.49 1.49 12.23
N ILE A 398 16.56 2.82 12.27
CA ILE A 398 17.79 3.42 11.75
C ILE A 398 18.87 2.85 12.67
N VAL A 399 19.97 2.35 12.09
CA VAL A 399 21.30 2.39 12.73
C VAL A 399 21.32 3.59 13.70
N GLU A 400 21.99 3.54 14.84
CA GLU A 400 22.43 4.81 15.44
C GLU A 400 23.28 5.52 14.37
N GLU A 401 22.62 6.20 13.42
CA GLU A 401 23.16 7.26 12.64
C GLU A 401 23.64 8.17 13.75
N PRO A 402 24.97 8.32 13.87
CA PRO A 402 25.53 9.10 14.96
C PRO A 402 24.75 10.40 14.94
N GLU A 403 24.15 10.77 16.08
CA GLU A 403 23.33 11.98 16.23
C GLU A 403 23.84 13.00 15.23
N ILE A 404 23.05 13.25 14.16
CA ILE A 404 23.52 14.09 13.07
C ILE A 404 24.01 15.35 13.76
N ASP A 405 25.31 15.63 13.67
CA ASP A 405 25.82 16.89 14.19
C ASP A 405 25.17 17.96 13.32
N ILE A 406 24.05 18.49 13.81
CA ILE A 406 23.20 19.40 13.06
C ILE A 406 24.06 20.60 12.64
N ALA A 407 25.00 21.01 13.51
CA ALA A 407 25.97 22.06 13.21
C ALA A 407 26.87 21.70 12.03
N THR A 408 27.38 20.48 11.95
CA THR A 408 28.19 20.02 10.81
C THR A 408 27.35 19.80 9.55
N ALA A 409 26.21 19.11 9.64
CA ALA A 409 25.40 18.68 8.50
C ALA A 409 24.61 19.82 7.84
N TYR A 410 24.01 20.71 8.61
CA TYR A 410 23.13 21.77 8.07
C TYR A 410 23.76 23.16 8.12
N PHE A 411 24.79 23.34 8.95
CA PHE A 411 25.38 24.66 9.17
C PHE A 411 26.87 24.73 8.80
N ASN A 412 27.41 23.70 8.13
CA ASN A 412 28.81 23.61 7.69
C ASN A 412 29.83 23.88 8.82
N GLY A 413 29.53 23.40 10.03
CA GLY A 413 30.37 23.59 11.22
C GLY A 413 30.35 25.02 11.79
N LYS A 414 29.47 25.91 11.31
CA LYS A 414 29.30 27.24 11.93
C LYS A 414 28.69 27.10 13.31
N ALA A 415 29.42 27.57 14.31
CA ALA A 415 28.95 27.70 15.68
C ALA A 415 27.68 28.56 15.74
N ALA A 416 26.84 28.30 16.73
CA ALA A 416 25.64 29.10 16.93
C ALA A 416 25.99 30.53 17.34
N ARG A 417 25.09 31.44 16.98
CA ARG A 417 25.27 32.86 17.27
C ARG A 417 25.20 33.09 18.78
N LYS A 418 26.28 33.65 19.35
CA LYS A 418 26.26 34.26 20.67
C LYS A 418 25.81 35.70 20.54
N VAL A 419 24.82 36.06 21.33
CA VAL A 419 24.19 37.37 21.27
C VAL A 419 24.42 38.10 22.58
N ASN A 420 25.00 39.29 22.49
CA ASN A 420 25.38 40.06 23.68
C ASN A 420 24.22 40.89 24.23
N SER A 421 23.15 41.08 23.47
CA SER A 421 21.98 41.87 23.85
C SER A 421 20.70 41.43 23.13
N LYS A 422 19.53 41.59 23.77
CA LYS A 422 18.24 41.22 23.15
C LYS A 422 17.93 42.00 21.87
N ASP A 423 18.54 43.17 21.66
CA ASP A 423 18.33 43.99 20.46
C ASP A 423 18.87 43.32 19.19
N GLU A 424 19.85 42.42 19.32
CA GLU A 424 20.48 41.68 18.23
C GLU A 424 19.63 40.53 17.67
N LEU A 425 18.53 40.16 18.35
CA LEU A 425 17.57 39.12 17.92
C LEU A 425 16.73 39.53 16.71
N ASN A 426 16.79 40.81 16.32
CA ASN A 426 15.81 41.44 15.46
C ASN A 426 16.37 41.66 14.06
N ILE A 427 15.48 41.65 13.06
CA ILE A 427 15.82 42.19 11.74
C ILE A 427 15.83 43.73 11.86
N PRO A 428 16.84 44.43 11.30
CA PRO A 428 16.84 45.89 11.26
C PRO A 428 15.60 46.41 10.50
N ALA A 429 14.80 47.25 11.16
CA ALA A 429 13.66 47.92 10.56
C ALA A 429 14.10 49.13 9.72
N ALA A 430 13.45 49.36 8.59
CA ALA A 430 13.59 50.60 7.83
C ALA A 430 12.89 51.78 8.55
N ASP A 431 13.28 53.02 8.24
CA ASP A 431 12.78 54.24 8.91
C ASP A 431 11.25 54.41 8.89
N ASN A 432 10.54 53.69 8.02
CA ASN A 432 9.09 53.75 7.81
C ASN A 432 8.33 52.51 8.30
N GLU A 433 8.97 51.55 8.95
CA GLU A 433 8.36 50.30 9.39
C GLU A 433 7.86 50.36 10.84
N GLU A 434 6.67 49.83 11.09
CA GLU A 434 6.09 49.77 12.44
C GLU A 434 6.65 48.56 13.20
N VAL A 435 7.46 48.85 14.21
CA VAL A 435 8.09 47.87 15.11
C VAL A 435 7.22 47.62 16.35
N VAL A 436 6.96 46.35 16.65
CA VAL A 436 6.06 45.94 17.75
C VAL A 436 6.84 45.32 18.92
N THR A 437 6.68 45.89 20.12
CA THR A 437 7.32 45.43 21.39
C THR A 437 6.34 45.34 22.56
N ASN A 438 5.03 45.23 22.31
CA ASN A 438 4.02 45.38 23.35
C ASN A 438 3.68 44.06 24.06
N ARG A 439 4.17 43.89 25.29
CA ARG A 439 3.87 42.73 26.14
C ARG A 439 2.37 42.45 26.38
N ASN A 440 1.52 43.48 26.43
CA ASN A 440 0.12 43.38 26.85
C ASN A 440 -0.87 43.32 25.68
N ARG A 441 -0.41 42.83 24.53
CA ARG A 441 -1.23 42.63 23.34
C ARG A 441 -1.13 41.19 22.84
N THR A 442 -2.11 40.79 22.05
CA THR A 442 -2.06 39.56 21.27
C THR A 442 -1.29 39.83 19.99
N TYR A 443 -0.36 38.95 19.65
CA TYR A 443 0.37 38.89 18.39
C TYR A 443 -0.34 37.92 17.47
N ILE A 444 -0.59 38.34 16.24
CA ILE A 444 -1.33 37.56 15.25
C ILE A 444 -0.34 37.04 14.22
N PHE A 445 -0.33 35.72 14.03
CA PHE A 445 0.51 35.08 13.03
C PHE A 445 -0.34 34.27 12.06
N LYS A 446 0.03 34.32 10.78
CA LYS A 446 -0.44 33.38 9.77
C LYS A 446 0.67 32.39 9.49
N ILE A 447 0.38 31.11 9.68
CA ILE A 447 1.36 30.03 9.54
C ILE A 447 0.95 29.11 8.40
N LYS A 448 1.82 29.01 7.39
CA LYS A 448 1.64 28.18 6.20
C LYS A 448 2.67 27.07 6.19
N ASN A 449 2.24 25.84 5.98
CA ASN A 449 3.17 24.79 5.57
C ASN A 449 3.66 25.10 4.14
N THR A 450 4.98 25.09 3.93
CA THR A 450 5.59 25.48 2.65
C THR A 450 5.31 24.48 1.52
N ALA A 451 5.16 23.19 1.85
CA ALA A 451 4.77 22.13 0.92
C ALA A 451 3.29 22.24 0.55
N HIS A 452 2.45 22.75 1.46
CA HIS A 452 1.01 22.91 1.26
C HIS A 452 0.55 24.36 1.39
N LYS A 453 1.02 25.24 0.48
CA LYS A 453 0.81 26.71 0.51
C LYS A 453 -0.66 27.19 0.60
N ARG A 454 -1.63 26.31 0.31
CA ARG A 454 -3.08 26.60 0.38
C ARG A 454 -3.70 26.32 1.76
N LYS A 455 -3.02 25.58 2.64
CA LYS A 455 -3.42 25.33 4.03
C LYS A 455 -2.64 26.29 4.95
N TYR A 456 -3.36 27.07 5.73
CA TYR A 456 -2.78 27.93 6.75
C TYR A 456 -3.66 27.98 7.98
N ILE A 457 -3.04 28.26 9.12
CA ILE A 457 -3.73 28.61 10.36
C ILE A 457 -3.43 30.06 10.70
N THR A 458 -4.38 30.75 11.31
CA THR A 458 -4.14 32.01 11.97
C THR A 458 -4.17 31.78 13.47
N ILE A 459 -3.11 32.19 14.15
CA ILE A 459 -2.98 32.04 15.60
C ILE A 459 -2.87 33.38 16.28
N GLU A 460 -3.33 33.40 17.51
CA GLU A 460 -3.22 34.50 18.45
C GLU A 460 -2.38 34.06 19.65
N VAL A 461 -1.32 34.81 19.94
CA VAL A 461 -0.34 34.49 21.01
C VAL A 461 -0.09 35.75 21.85
N LYS A 462 -0.03 35.66 23.18
CA LYS A 462 0.25 36.87 23.99
C LYS A 462 1.68 37.34 23.76
N GLY A 463 1.92 38.65 23.76
CA GLY A 463 3.28 39.19 23.65
C GLY A 463 4.24 38.63 24.72
N SER A 464 3.73 38.31 25.91
CA SER A 464 4.49 37.70 27.01
C SER A 464 4.83 36.22 26.85
N GLN A 465 4.26 35.55 25.85
CA GLN A 465 4.51 34.13 25.54
C GLN A 465 5.77 33.98 24.67
N THR A 466 6.26 32.75 24.60
CA THR A 466 7.56 32.42 24.01
C THR A 466 7.42 31.90 22.58
N MET A 467 8.52 31.94 21.83
CA MET A 467 8.59 31.35 20.49
C MET A 467 8.29 29.84 20.50
N SER A 468 8.70 29.11 21.55
CA SER A 468 8.38 27.68 21.67
C SER A 468 6.88 27.39 21.67
N GLN A 469 6.05 28.30 22.21
CA GLN A 469 4.60 28.14 22.24
C GLN A 469 3.95 28.31 20.86
N ILE A 470 4.64 28.99 19.92
CA ILE A 470 4.26 28.98 18.49
C ILE A 470 4.53 27.60 17.89
N CYS A 471 5.66 26.97 18.23
CA CYS A 471 5.95 25.61 17.77
C CYS A 471 4.93 24.61 18.33
N ASP A 472 4.58 24.70 19.62
CA ASP A 472 3.60 23.81 20.25
C ASP A 472 2.23 23.84 19.55
N ILE A 473 1.74 25.04 19.19
CA ILE A 473 0.46 25.15 18.48
C ILE A 473 0.57 24.65 17.03
N VAL A 474 1.71 24.83 16.37
CA VAL A 474 1.97 24.26 15.03
C VAL A 474 1.97 22.74 15.08
N LYS A 475 2.71 22.13 16.01
CA LYS A 475 2.75 20.67 16.20
C LYS A 475 1.34 20.10 16.38
N ASN A 476 0.58 20.66 17.31
CA ASN A 476 -0.79 20.21 17.58
C ASN A 476 -1.73 20.41 16.38
N SER A 477 -1.62 21.53 15.66
CA SER A 477 -2.51 21.84 14.53
C SER A 477 -2.24 20.99 13.30
N TYR A 478 -0.97 20.68 13.04
CA TYR A 478 -0.54 19.88 11.90
C TYR A 478 -0.30 18.41 12.24
N LYS A 479 -0.63 17.99 13.47
CA LYS A 479 -0.45 16.61 14.00
C LYS A 479 0.98 16.10 13.80
N LEU A 480 1.96 16.95 14.08
CA LEU A 480 3.36 16.57 14.02
C LEU A 480 3.71 15.74 15.25
N GLU A 481 4.58 14.75 15.08
CA GLU A 481 5.11 13.94 16.17
C GLU A 481 5.98 14.77 17.11
N ASP A 482 5.98 14.40 18.39
CA ASP A 482 6.83 15.02 19.42
C ASP A 482 8.27 14.46 19.39
N GLY A 483 9.18 15.09 20.13
CA GLY A 483 10.57 14.65 20.26
C GLY A 483 11.52 15.17 19.18
N HIS A 484 11.00 15.75 18.10
CA HIS A 484 11.82 16.29 17.00
C HIS A 484 12.36 17.70 17.26
N LEU A 485 13.53 17.96 16.70
CA LEU A 485 14.23 19.24 16.83
C LEU A 485 13.69 20.29 15.85
N TYR A 486 13.75 21.56 16.26
CA TYR A 486 13.31 22.69 15.46
C TYR A 486 14.12 23.97 15.70
N SER A 487 14.11 24.85 14.69
CA SER A 487 14.66 26.21 14.79
C SER A 487 13.78 27.20 14.04
N PHE A 488 13.72 28.43 14.56
CA PHE A 488 13.17 29.58 13.83
C PHE A 488 14.28 30.35 13.13
N PHE A 489 14.05 30.81 11.91
CA PHE A 489 14.98 31.64 11.14
C PHE A 489 14.31 32.97 10.83
N MET A 490 14.71 34.00 11.56
CA MET A 490 14.03 35.29 11.58
C MET A 490 14.06 36.00 10.23
N ASN A 491 15.05 35.73 9.37
CA ASN A 491 15.17 36.31 8.03
C ASN A 491 14.45 35.51 6.92
N ASN A 492 13.66 34.50 7.29
CA ASN A 492 12.96 33.60 6.37
C ASN A 492 13.89 32.82 5.42
N LYS A 493 15.17 32.63 5.78
CA LYS A 493 16.13 31.80 5.04
C LYS A 493 16.46 30.56 5.86
N PRO A 494 16.29 29.34 5.31
CA PRO A 494 16.62 28.12 6.03
C PRO A 494 18.12 28.07 6.34
N PHE A 495 18.46 27.54 7.52
CA PHE A 495 19.83 27.26 7.94
C PHE A 495 20.77 28.49 8.06
N ASP A 496 20.20 29.70 8.18
CA ASP A 496 20.98 30.91 8.43
C ASP A 496 21.24 31.11 9.94
N ARG A 497 22.39 30.64 10.42
CA ARG A 497 22.82 30.76 11.83
C ARG A 497 22.78 32.20 12.36
N GLU A 498 22.93 33.22 11.51
CA GLU A 498 22.91 34.62 11.95
C GLU A 498 21.52 35.03 12.45
N TYR A 499 20.45 34.40 11.95
CA TYR A 499 19.06 34.72 12.27
C TYR A 499 18.32 33.58 12.96
N GLU A 500 19.06 32.59 13.46
CA GLU A 500 18.48 31.39 14.08
C GLU A 500 18.10 31.60 15.55
N ILE A 501 16.95 31.05 15.93
CA ILE A 501 16.51 30.85 17.32
C ILE A 501 16.19 29.36 17.50
N PRO A 502 17.08 28.56 18.11
CA PRO A 502 16.94 27.10 18.22
C PRO A 502 16.09 26.64 19.41
N CYS A 503 15.69 25.36 19.42
CA CYS A 503 14.92 24.73 20.50
C CYS A 503 15.76 24.10 21.64
N LEU A 504 16.98 23.63 21.36
CA LEU A 504 17.81 22.76 22.25
C LEU A 504 18.85 23.52 23.10
N GLU A 505 19.35 22.83 24.15
CA GLU A 505 20.49 23.24 24.97
C GLU A 505 21.87 22.85 24.39
N GLU A 506 21.92 21.85 23.51
CA GLU A 506 23.18 21.30 22.96
C GLU A 506 23.80 22.15 21.85
N ILE A 507 23.02 23.07 21.29
CA ILE A 507 23.54 24.11 20.41
C ILE A 507 24.08 25.20 21.32
N ASP A 508 25.41 25.44 21.36
CA ASP A 508 26.10 26.48 22.17
C ASP A 508 25.62 27.90 21.79
N SER A 509 24.37 28.21 22.14
CA SER A 509 23.64 29.45 21.89
C SER A 509 23.09 29.98 23.20
N ASP A 510 23.33 31.26 23.45
CA ASP A 510 22.79 31.97 24.61
C ASP A 510 21.28 32.29 24.47
N ILE A 511 20.66 31.87 23.36
CA ILE A 511 19.26 32.16 23.02
C ILE A 511 18.54 30.90 22.62
N ARG A 512 17.37 30.67 23.24
CA ARG A 512 16.51 29.53 22.94
C ARG A 512 15.07 29.97 22.73
N ALA A 513 14.34 29.26 21.89
CA ALA A 513 12.94 29.54 21.60
C ALA A 513 12.06 29.53 22.87
N VAL A 514 12.44 28.76 23.89
CA VAL A 514 11.77 28.71 25.20
C VAL A 514 12.00 29.97 26.06
N ASP A 515 13.05 30.75 25.79
CA ASP A 515 13.40 31.95 26.56
C ASP A 515 13.00 33.25 25.86
N VAL A 516 12.87 33.21 24.53
CA VAL A 516 12.53 34.37 23.71
C VAL A 516 11.04 34.66 23.78
N LYS A 517 10.67 35.76 24.41
CA LYS A 517 9.30 36.27 24.43
C LYS A 517 9.01 37.09 23.19
N LEU A 518 7.79 37.02 22.67
CA LEU A 518 7.42 37.72 21.44
C LEU A 518 7.58 39.24 21.52
N TYR A 519 7.38 39.84 22.69
CA TYR A 519 7.62 41.28 22.86
C TYR A 519 9.10 41.69 22.81
N ASP A 520 10.03 40.75 22.95
CA ASP A 520 11.47 41.00 22.82
C ASP A 520 11.91 41.03 21.33
N LEU A 521 11.13 40.47 20.41
CA LEU A 521 11.49 40.23 18.99
C LEU A 521 11.28 41.41 18.02
N ARG A 522 10.96 42.60 18.53
CA ARG A 522 10.81 43.87 17.78
C ARG A 522 10.22 43.66 16.36
N LEU A 523 9.16 42.84 16.26
CA LEU A 523 8.68 42.34 14.97
C LEU A 523 8.09 43.47 14.15
N ILE A 524 8.35 43.45 12.85
CA ILE A 524 7.79 44.40 11.88
C ILE A 524 6.50 43.82 11.31
N ILE A 525 5.42 44.60 11.24
CA ILE A 525 4.16 44.13 10.63
C ILE A 525 4.42 43.68 9.17
N GLY A 526 4.05 42.45 8.85
CA GLY A 526 4.32 41.80 7.56
C GLY A 526 5.65 41.02 7.51
N GLN A 527 6.46 41.07 8.57
CA GLN A 527 7.69 40.28 8.66
C GLN A 527 7.39 38.79 8.55
N LYS A 528 8.20 38.13 7.73
CA LYS A 528 8.18 36.68 7.55
C LYS A 528 9.38 36.05 8.23
N PHE A 529 9.16 34.91 8.84
CA PHE A 529 10.23 34.05 9.34
C PHE A 529 9.87 32.60 9.14
N LEU A 530 10.89 31.75 9.12
CA LEU A 530 10.74 30.33 8.83
C LEU A 530 10.82 29.53 10.13
N LEU A 531 9.95 28.53 10.29
CA LEU A 531 10.15 27.45 11.24
C LEU A 531 10.55 26.20 10.45
N ILE A 532 11.67 25.58 10.83
CA ILE A 532 12.05 24.24 10.37
C ILE A 532 11.80 23.30 11.55
N TYR A 533 10.97 22.28 11.33
CA TYR A 533 10.62 21.24 12.29
C TYR A 533 11.06 19.89 11.74
N ASN A 534 11.71 19.07 12.58
CA ASN A 534 12.35 17.83 12.17
C ASN A 534 13.38 18.10 11.05
N PHE A 535 14.65 18.26 11.42
CA PHE A 535 15.73 18.61 10.48
C PHE A 535 15.95 17.54 9.41
N ASP A 536 15.68 16.27 9.73
CA ASP A 536 15.83 15.14 8.82
C ASP A 536 14.77 15.18 7.73
N LYS A 537 13.50 15.37 8.13
CA LYS A 537 12.34 15.47 7.22
C LYS A 537 12.16 16.86 6.60
N LYS A 538 12.91 17.88 7.06
CA LYS A 538 12.87 19.27 6.59
C LYS A 538 11.44 19.84 6.52
N ILE A 539 10.61 19.58 7.53
CA ILE A 539 9.23 20.08 7.53
C ILE A 539 9.28 21.59 7.81
N THR A 540 8.82 22.41 6.87
CA THR A 540 8.98 23.87 6.97
C THR A 540 7.67 24.65 6.97
N PHE A 541 7.65 25.72 7.75
CA PHE A 541 6.51 26.62 7.88
C PHE A 541 6.93 28.08 7.70
N GLU A 542 6.29 28.77 6.77
CA GLU A 542 6.38 30.23 6.65
C GLU A 542 5.42 30.87 7.67
N ILE A 543 5.95 31.75 8.52
CA ILE A 543 5.20 32.47 9.55
C ILE A 543 5.19 33.95 9.20
N ASP A 544 4.00 34.48 8.89
CA ASP A 544 3.78 35.90 8.64
C ASP A 544 3.26 36.55 9.92
N PHE A 545 3.96 37.56 10.45
CA PHE A 545 3.45 38.40 11.54
C PHE A 545 2.49 39.45 11.00
N LEU A 546 1.20 39.38 11.37
CA LEU A 546 0.15 40.24 10.85
C LEU A 546 -0.09 41.51 11.69
N GLY A 547 0.49 41.60 12.89
CA GLY A 547 0.33 42.73 13.80
C GLY A 547 -0.26 42.33 15.15
N THR A 548 -0.88 43.28 15.85
CA THR A 548 -1.36 43.07 17.22
C THR A 548 -2.77 43.56 17.51
N GLU A 549 -3.46 42.87 18.43
CA GLU A 549 -4.79 43.23 18.93
C GLU A 549 -4.80 43.34 20.47
N ALA A 550 -5.88 43.91 21.02
CA ALA A 550 -6.08 43.94 22.46
C ALA A 550 -6.35 42.51 22.99
N LEU A 551 -5.87 42.21 24.20
CA LEU A 551 -6.16 40.93 24.85
C LEU A 551 -7.66 40.80 25.14
N GLU A 552 -8.25 39.67 24.79
CA GLU A 552 -9.64 39.38 25.08
C GLU A 552 -9.80 38.90 26.54
N LYS A 553 -10.72 39.52 27.28
CA LYS A 553 -10.95 39.21 28.69
C LYS A 553 -11.52 37.80 28.84
N GLY A 554 -10.76 36.92 29.51
CA GLY A 554 -11.18 35.54 29.80
C GLY A 554 -10.75 34.50 28.74
N ALA A 555 -10.06 34.92 27.67
CA ALA A 555 -9.55 33.99 26.66
C ALA A 555 -8.23 33.32 27.07
N ASN A 556 -8.07 32.06 26.67
CA ASN A 556 -6.83 31.29 26.79
C ASN A 556 -5.97 31.45 25.53
N TYR A 557 -4.65 31.51 25.70
CA TYR A 557 -3.68 31.70 24.62
C TYR A 557 -2.49 30.75 24.81
N PRO A 558 -1.83 30.26 23.74
CA PRO A 558 -2.11 30.59 22.35
C PRO A 558 -3.41 29.93 21.87
N ARG A 559 -4.06 30.50 20.85
CA ARG A 559 -5.29 29.93 20.25
C ARG A 559 -5.30 30.07 18.74
N ILE A 560 -5.98 29.16 18.08
CA ILE A 560 -6.30 29.26 16.65
C ILE A 560 -7.55 30.13 16.51
N VAL A 561 -7.55 31.04 15.55
CA VAL A 561 -8.71 31.87 15.20
C VAL A 561 -9.18 31.56 13.78
N GLU A 562 -10.48 31.67 13.54
CA GLU A 562 -11.03 31.48 12.20
C GLU A 562 -10.38 32.44 11.20
N ASN A 563 -10.09 31.91 10.00
CA ASN A 563 -9.43 32.64 8.92
C ASN A 563 -10.19 33.94 8.63
N ARG A 564 -9.64 35.08 9.09
CA ARG A 564 -10.14 36.40 8.68
C ARG A 564 -9.73 36.57 7.21
N LYS A 565 -10.75 36.75 6.35
CA LYS A 565 -10.59 36.90 4.89
C LYS A 565 -9.63 38.01 4.51
#